data_AF-F3G0I9-F1
#
_entry.id   AF-F3G0I9-F1
#
_cell.length_a   1.000
_cell.length_b   1.000
_cell.length_c   1.000
_cell.angle_alpha   90.00
_cell.angle_beta   90.00
_cell.angle_gamma   90.00
#
_symmetry.space_group_name_H-M   'P 1'
#
loop_
_entity.id
_entity.type
_entity.pdbx_description
1 polymer ?
#
loop_
_entity_poly.entity_id
_entity_poly.type
_entity_poly.pdbx_seq_one_letter_code
_entity_poly.pdbx_strand_id
1 'polypeptide(L)' 'RNDFQVKVRGFRIELGEIEARLGNCKGVKEAVVVAR' A
#
# COMPACT_ATOMS: atom_id res chain seq x y z
N ARG A 1 -3.51 -13.41 1.32
CA ARG A 1 -2.52 -13.92 0.34
C ARG A 1 -1.49 -12.82 0.23
N ASN A 2 -0.38 -12.99 0.95
CA ASN A 2 0.75 -12.07 1.14
C ASN A 2 0.39 -10.66 1.59
N ASP A 3 0.03 -10.57 2.86
CA ASP A 3 -0.15 -9.32 3.57
C ASP A 3 1.24 -8.69 3.71
N PHE A 4 1.59 -7.77 2.80
CA PHE A 4 2.81 -6.95 2.90
C PHE A 4 2.63 -5.94 4.03
N GLN A 5 2.51 -6.43 5.26
CA GLN A 5 2.23 -5.61 6.41
C GLN A 5 3.52 -5.17 7.07
N VAL A 6 3.64 -3.86 7.29
CA VAL A 6 4.86 -3.25 7.80
C VAL A 6 4.58 -2.42 9.04
N LYS A 7 5.60 -2.26 9.88
CA LYS A 7 5.52 -1.37 11.04
C LYS A 7 6.29 -0.10 10.75
N VAL A 8 5.62 1.04 10.80
CA VAL A 8 6.24 2.37 10.67
C VAL A 8 5.91 3.15 11.92
N ARG A 9 6.94 3.53 12.70
CA ARG A 9 6.78 4.27 13.97
C ARG A 9 5.77 3.65 14.95
N GLY A 10 5.72 2.31 15.00
CA GLY A 10 4.79 1.56 15.85
C GLY A 10 3.39 1.33 15.26
N PHE A 11 3.06 1.95 14.13
CA PHE A 11 1.80 1.73 13.42
C PHE A 11 1.90 0.54 12.48
N ARG A 12 0.86 -0.30 12.47
CA ARG A 12 0.73 -1.45 11.57
C ARG A 12 0.06 -0.95 10.29
N ILE A 13 0.79 -1.01 9.17
CA ILE A 13 0.34 -0.48 7.87
C ILE A 13 0.21 -1.64 6.89
N GLU A 14 -0.90 -1.68 6.17
CA GLU A 14 -1.15 -2.65 5.10
C GLU A 14 -0.85 -2.02 3.75
N LEU A 15 0.25 -2.44 3.12
CA LEU A 15 0.67 -1.85 1.83
C LEU A 15 -0.38 -2.09 0.73
N GLY A 16 -1.06 -3.24 0.74
CA GLY A 16 -2.13 -3.54 -0.20
C GLY A 16 -3.34 -2.59 -0.10
N GLU A 17 -3.64 -2.05 1.09
CA GLU A 17 -4.68 -1.03 1.24
C GLU A 17 -4.25 0.27 0.54
N ILE A 18 -2.99 0.67 0.71
CA ILE A 18 -2.44 1.87 0.07
C ILE A 18 -2.45 1.71 -1.46
N GLU A 19 -2.01 0.56 -1.98
CA GLU A 19 -2.06 0.23 -3.42
C GLU A 19 -3.48 0.34 -3.98
N ALA A 20 -4.47 -0.25 -3.29
CA ALA A 20 -5.87 -0.19 -3.71
C ALA A 20 -6.42 1.25 -3.71
N ARG A 21 -6.05 2.07 -2.71
CA ARG A 21 -6.44 3.49 -2.66
C ARG A 21 -5.80 4.29 -3.80
N LEU A 22 -4.53 4.06 -4.09
CA LEU A 22 -3.83 4.70 -5.21
C LEU A 22 -4.44 4.30 -6.56
N GLY A 23 -4.81 3.02 -6.73
CA GLY A 23 -5.48 2.53 -7.93
C GLY A 23 -6.84 3.18 -8.20
N ASN A 24 -7.51 3.70 -7.18
CA ASN A 24 -8.78 4.43 -7.32
C ASN A 24 -8.60 5.91 -7.70
N CYS A 25 -7.37 6.43 -7.72
CA CYS A 25 -7.10 7.81 -8.13
C CYS A 25 -7.20 7.96 -9.65
N LYS A 26 -7.97 8.95 -10.12
CA LYS A 26 -8.14 9.21 -11.55
C LYS A 26 -6.79 9.49 -12.22
N GLY A 27 -6.48 8.71 -13.27
CA GLY A 27 -5.23 8.83 -14.02
C GLY A 27 -4.12 7.90 -13.55
N VAL A 28 -4.30 7.16 -12.44
CA VAL A 28 -3.39 6.10 -12.03
C VAL A 28 -3.76 4.81 -12.77
N LYS A 29 -2.81 4.27 -13.55
CA LYS A 29 -2.99 3.00 -14.29
C LYS A 29 -2.61 1.78 -13.45
N GLU A 30 -1.57 1.90 -12.65
CA GLU A 30 -1.06 0.85 -11.76
C GLU A 30 -0.27 1.52 -10.62
N ALA A 31 -0.30 0.91 -9.42
CA ALA A 31 0.40 1.41 -8.25
C ALA A 31 1.01 0.24 -7.47
N VAL A 32 2.26 0.43 -7.01
CA VAL A 32 2.98 -0.52 -6.16
C VAL A 32 3.56 0.24 -4.97
N VAL A 33 3.44 -0.31 -3.77
CA VAL A 33 3.94 0.32 -2.54
C VAL A 33 5.00 -0.58 -1.89
N VAL A 34 6.16 0.01 -1.61
CA VAL A 34 7.33 -0.69 -1.06
C VAL A 34 7.79 0.01 0.22
N ALA A 35 8.10 -0.75 1.27
CA ALA A 35 8.75 -0.26 2.48
C ALA A 35 10.27 -0.48 2.40
N ARG A 36 11.05 0.50 2.88
CA ARG A 36 12.51 0.45 2.99
C ARG A 36 12.96 0.73 4.41
#